data_AF-R5FEN2-F1
#
_entry.id   AF-R5FEN2-F1
#
_cell.length_a   1.000
_cell.length_b   1.000
_cell.length_c   1.000
_cell.angle_alpha   90.00
_cell.angle_beta   90.00
_cell.angle_gamma   90.00
#
_symmetry.space_group_name_H-M   'P 1'
#
loop_
_entity.id
_entity.type
_entity.pdbx_description
1 polymer ?
#
loop_
_entity_poly.entity_id
_entity_poly.type
_entity_poly.pdbx_seq_one_letter_code
_entity_poly.pdbx_strand_id
1 'polypeptide(L)'
;MFTKFKTFTLNVIAGANVGVILLMLLIGFSGHVDPTRHSIIATMGLSFPLPLFLNFAFLVFWCIVRLRYALIPIIGFLVGFVPVRTYFPLNAPFSPPDDAIKVISYNVESFGASALAGDTTHRDINPIVEYLRDSHADIICLQEAVPHSTIADSVLKKIYPYTSFKQRTDKGSDLLAVYSQYPIRRTEQINYSSEHNISFAYELDVKGRKVLLVNNHLESNRLVGEDRDQFNNMIKGRTDYKNVKDDSRHLLSKLAAAGKIRAAQVDAVVRYISSHRGGKSVICVGDFNEQPISYSHIRFADRLTDCYVASGNGPGWSYNKSHMYVRIDNIFCSDDLHPYRCHIDRSIRTSDHYPIVCWLSWK
;
A
#
# COMPACT_ATOMS: atom_id res chain seq x y z
N MET A 1 20.72 7.87 49.32
CA MET A 1 21.21 8.40 48.02
C MET A 1 20.79 7.48 46.86
N PHE A 2 21.07 6.18 46.93
CA PHE A 2 20.69 5.18 45.91
C PHE A 2 19.20 5.14 45.52
N THR A 3 18.27 5.21 46.48
CA THR A 3 16.82 5.20 46.18
C THR A 3 16.37 6.44 45.40
N LYS A 4 16.90 7.62 45.73
CA LYS A 4 16.62 8.87 45.01
C LYS A 4 17.17 8.82 43.58
N PHE A 5 18.38 8.28 43.40
CA PHE A 5 18.98 8.07 42.09
C PHE A 5 18.17 7.10 41.23
N LYS A 6 17.76 5.95 41.79
CA LYS A 6 16.89 4.97 41.12
C LYS A 6 15.56 5.59 40.69
N THR A 7 14.91 6.36 41.55
CA THR A 7 13.65 7.05 41.21
C THR A 7 13.85 8.11 40.13
N PHE A 8 14.94 8.88 40.21
CA PHE A 8 15.28 9.87 39.18
C PHE A 8 15.48 9.21 37.81
N THR A 9 16.29 8.16 37.72
CA THR A 9 16.52 7.41 36.47
C THR A 9 15.21 6.87 35.89
N LEU A 10 14.35 6.26 36.71
CA LEU A 10 13.06 5.76 36.25
C LEU A 10 12.16 6.88 35.69
N ASN A 11 12.16 8.05 36.32
CA ASN A 11 11.39 9.20 35.85
C ASN A 11 11.93 9.75 34.52
N VAL A 12 13.26 9.79 34.33
CA VAL A 12 13.87 10.19 33.06
C VAL A 12 13.49 9.23 31.94
N ILE A 13 13.56 7.92 32.17
CA ILE A 13 13.17 6.91 31.18
C ILE A 13 11.67 6.99 30.88
N ALA A 14 10.83 7.24 31.89
CA ALA A 14 9.39 7.47 31.69
C ALA A 14 9.12 8.72 30.85
N GLY A 15 9.87 9.80 31.07
CA GLY A 15 9.81 11.01 30.24
C GLY A 15 10.22 10.76 28.80
N ALA A 16 11.28 9.98 28.56
CA ALA A 16 11.69 9.58 27.22
C ALA A 16 10.60 8.76 26.49
N ASN A 17 9.91 7.87 27.21
CA ASN A 17 8.78 7.12 26.67
C ASN A 17 7.62 8.06 26.27
N VAL A 18 7.27 9.03 27.12
CA VAL A 18 6.27 10.06 26.76
C VAL A 18 6.70 10.82 25.51
N GLY A 19 7.99 11.18 25.38
CA GLY A 19 8.53 11.80 24.17
C GLY A 19 8.34 10.93 22.91
N VAL A 20 8.57 9.62 23.01
CA VAL A 20 8.31 8.67 21.91
C VAL A 20 6.83 8.61 21.55
N ILE A 21 5.92 8.63 22.52
CA ILE A 21 4.47 8.67 22.28
C ILE A 21 4.09 9.95 21.54
N LEU A 22 4.59 11.11 21.97
CA LEU A 22 4.33 12.38 21.28
C LEU A 22 4.84 12.36 19.85
N LEU A 23 6.04 11.82 19.62
CA LEU A 23 6.59 11.65 18.27
C LEU A 23 5.75 10.69 17.43
N MET A 24 5.29 9.58 18.01
CA MET A 24 4.40 8.61 17.35
C MET A 24 3.11 9.27 16.90
N LEU A 25 2.51 10.13 17.73
CA LEU A 25 1.28 10.87 17.38
C LEU A 25 1.53 11.89 16.28
N LEU A 26 2.58 12.71 16.39
CA LEU A 26 2.92 13.70 15.37
C LEU A 26 3.13 13.07 14.00
N ILE A 27 3.87 11.95 13.95
CA ILE A 27 4.12 11.21 12.70
C ILE A 27 2.85 10.48 12.25
N GLY A 28 2.13 9.85 13.17
CA GLY A 28 0.92 9.08 12.88
C GLY A 28 -0.19 9.90 12.22
N PHE A 29 -0.24 11.20 12.50
CA PHE A 29 -1.22 12.10 11.88
C PHE A 29 -0.65 12.97 10.76
N SER A 30 0.61 12.80 10.36
CA SER A 30 1.28 13.66 9.39
C SER A 30 0.64 13.64 7.99
N GLY A 31 -0.01 12.54 7.63
CA GLY A 31 -0.72 12.40 6.34
C GLY A 31 -1.93 13.32 6.18
N HIS A 32 -2.44 13.96 7.24
CA HIS A 32 -3.51 14.96 7.12
C HIS A 32 -3.03 16.29 6.54
N VAL A 33 -1.71 16.45 6.40
CA VAL A 33 -1.10 17.66 5.88
C VAL A 33 -1.01 17.57 4.36
N ASP A 34 -1.55 18.58 3.67
CA ASP A 34 -1.51 18.68 2.21
C ASP A 34 -0.05 18.74 1.69
N PRO A 35 0.40 17.73 0.91
CA PRO A 35 1.76 17.67 0.37
C PRO A 35 2.09 18.83 -0.55
N THR A 36 1.09 19.49 -1.15
CA THR A 36 1.32 20.64 -2.03
C THR A 36 1.81 21.87 -1.27
N ARG A 37 1.47 21.96 0.02
CA ARG A 37 1.87 23.04 0.95
C ARG A 37 3.06 22.67 1.81
N HIS A 38 3.05 21.45 2.38
CA HIS A 38 4.08 21.00 3.33
C HIS A 38 4.50 19.54 3.06
N SER A 39 5.11 19.30 1.90
CA SER A 39 5.52 17.98 1.43
C SER A 39 6.41 17.20 2.41
N ILE A 40 7.38 17.87 3.05
CA ILE A 40 8.27 17.21 4.02
C ILE A 40 7.48 16.62 5.20
N ILE A 41 6.52 17.38 5.75
CA ILE A 41 5.70 16.93 6.88
C ILE A 41 4.82 15.76 6.43
N ALA A 42 4.19 15.85 5.26
CA ALA A 42 3.37 14.78 4.72
C ALA A 42 4.17 13.46 4.53
N THR A 43 5.45 13.55 4.16
CA THR A 43 6.33 12.38 3.98
C THR A 43 6.78 11.74 5.29
N MET A 44 6.70 12.44 6.44
CA MET A 44 7.19 11.92 7.73
C MET A 44 6.56 10.58 8.14
N GLY A 45 5.33 10.30 7.69
CA GLY A 45 4.64 9.05 7.96
C GLY A 45 5.43 7.80 7.59
N LEU A 46 6.36 7.88 6.63
CA LEU A 46 7.28 6.79 6.29
C LEU A 46 8.11 6.31 7.49
N SER A 47 8.40 7.22 8.43
CA SER A 47 9.18 6.93 9.65
C SER A 47 8.33 6.40 10.81
N PHE A 48 7.01 6.30 10.67
CA PHE A 48 6.08 5.80 11.71
C PHE A 48 6.44 4.43 12.34
N PRO A 49 7.05 3.46 11.62
CA PRO A 49 7.41 2.17 12.22
C PRO A 49 8.41 2.30 13.37
N LEU A 50 9.26 3.35 13.36
CA LEU A 50 10.28 3.58 14.36
C LEU A 50 9.70 3.95 15.74
N PRO A 51 8.92 5.04 15.90
CA PRO A 51 8.31 5.36 17.19
C PRO A 51 7.29 4.31 17.63
N LEU A 52 6.63 3.61 16.69
CA LEU A 52 5.77 2.46 17.01
C LEU A 52 6.56 1.35 17.70
N PHE A 53 7.69 0.93 17.10
CA PHE A 53 8.57 -0.08 17.67
C PHE A 53 9.16 0.36 19.02
N LEU A 54 9.59 1.62 19.13
CA LEU A 54 10.13 2.16 20.39
C LEU A 54 9.08 2.15 21.51
N ASN A 55 7.83 2.52 21.22
CA ASN A 55 6.75 2.45 22.22
C ASN A 55 6.48 1.00 22.66
N PHE A 56 6.54 0.04 21.73
CA PHE A 56 6.47 -1.38 22.05
C PHE A 56 7.66 -1.86 22.90
N ALA A 57 8.88 -1.44 22.56
CA ALA A 57 10.07 -1.76 23.35
C ALA A 57 9.98 -1.19 24.78
N PHE A 58 9.43 0.02 24.93
CA PHE A 58 9.12 0.58 26.25
C PHE A 58 8.08 -0.24 27.02
N LEU A 59 7.04 -0.76 26.35
CA LEU A 59 6.07 -1.66 26.98
C LEU A 59 6.76 -2.90 27.56
N VAL A 60 7.57 -3.59 26.75
CA VAL A 60 8.34 -4.77 27.19
C VAL A 60 9.27 -4.41 28.35
N PHE A 61 10.02 -3.32 28.21
CA PHE A 61 10.92 -2.82 29.24
C PHE A 61 10.19 -2.58 30.57
N TRP A 62 9.04 -1.90 30.55
CA TRP A 62 8.31 -1.58 31.79
C TRP A 62 7.65 -2.81 32.41
N CYS A 63 7.18 -3.77 31.62
CA CYS A 63 6.69 -5.05 32.14
C CYS A 63 7.76 -5.80 32.97
N ILE A 64 9.03 -5.71 32.55
CA ILE A 64 10.15 -6.37 33.25
C ILE A 64 10.66 -5.53 34.43
N VAL A 65 10.85 -4.22 34.23
CA VAL A 65 11.54 -3.36 35.21
C VAL A 65 10.59 -2.83 36.30
N ARG A 66 9.39 -2.39 35.92
CA ARG A 66 8.43 -1.78 36.84
C ARG A 66 7.02 -1.74 36.24
N LEU A 67 6.27 -2.82 36.44
CA LEU A 67 4.96 -3.06 35.82
C LEU A 67 3.99 -1.87 35.85
N ARG A 68 3.97 -1.08 36.93
CA ARG A 68 3.11 0.13 37.04
C ARG A 68 3.35 1.16 35.92
N TYR A 69 4.56 1.24 35.37
CA TYR A 69 4.88 2.17 34.28
C TYR A 69 4.55 1.60 32.89
N ALA A 70 4.15 0.33 32.79
CA ALA A 70 3.64 -0.24 31.55
C ALA A 70 2.33 0.44 31.10
N LEU A 71 1.65 1.13 32.01
CA LEU A 71 0.51 1.98 31.68
C LEU A 71 0.88 3.13 30.72
N ILE A 72 2.11 3.67 30.77
CA ILE A 72 2.55 4.77 29.90
C ILE A 72 2.48 4.37 28.41
N PRO A 73 3.19 3.31 27.94
CA PRO A 73 3.13 2.91 26.54
C PRO A 73 1.76 2.32 26.15
N ILE A 74 1.00 1.73 27.09
CA ILE A 74 -0.39 1.31 26.86
C ILE A 74 -1.26 2.53 26.52
N ILE A 75 -1.19 3.60 27.32
CA ILE A 75 -1.87 4.86 27.01
C ILE A 75 -1.41 5.37 25.65
N GLY A 76 -0.11 5.29 25.34
CA GLY A 76 0.44 5.61 24.03
C GLY A 76 -0.25 4.87 22.87
N PHE A 77 -0.45 3.57 22.99
CA PHE A 77 -1.19 2.78 22.00
C PHE A 77 -2.68 3.14 21.94
N LEU A 78 -3.31 3.46 23.07
CA LEU A 78 -4.72 3.86 23.12
C LEU A 78 -4.95 5.22 22.44
N VAL A 79 -4.13 6.23 22.75
CA VAL A 79 -4.25 7.56 22.14
C VAL A 79 -3.80 7.56 20.67
N GLY A 80 -2.82 6.71 20.34
CA GLY A 80 -2.33 6.49 18.98
C GLY A 80 -3.11 5.42 18.21
N PHE A 81 -4.27 4.97 18.69
CA PHE A 81 -4.94 3.77 18.17
C PHE A 81 -5.18 3.84 16.66
N VAL A 82 -5.64 4.99 16.14
CA VAL A 82 -5.93 5.18 14.72
C VAL A 82 -4.69 4.93 13.85
N PRO A 83 -3.58 5.69 13.96
CA PRO A 83 -2.41 5.44 13.12
C PRO A 83 -1.74 4.08 13.40
N VAL A 84 -1.76 3.59 14.64
CA VAL A 84 -1.28 2.23 14.97
C VAL A 84 -2.06 1.19 14.19
N ARG A 85 -3.40 1.27 14.20
CA ARG A 85 -4.28 0.34 13.48
C ARG A 85 -4.18 0.50 11.97
N THR A 86 -4.02 1.72 11.46
CA THR A 86 -3.82 1.96 10.03
C THR A 86 -2.53 1.28 9.54
N TYR A 87 -1.43 1.42 10.28
CA TYR A 87 -0.16 0.82 9.90
C TYR A 87 -0.13 -0.71 10.12
N PHE A 88 -0.51 -1.15 11.32
CA PHE A 88 -0.43 -2.53 11.80
C PHE A 88 -1.80 -2.97 12.36
N PRO A 89 -2.79 -3.26 11.49
CA PRO A 89 -4.08 -3.77 11.94
C PRO A 89 -3.92 -5.12 12.64
N LEU A 90 -4.79 -5.33 13.63
CA LEU A 90 -5.01 -6.60 14.31
C LEU A 90 -6.51 -6.91 14.21
N ASN A 91 -6.83 -8.00 13.52
CA ASN A 91 -8.19 -8.43 13.23
C ASN A 91 -8.33 -9.93 13.52
N ALA A 92 -9.49 -10.31 14.06
CA ALA A 92 -9.84 -11.73 14.18
C ALA A 92 -9.99 -12.33 12.77
N PRO A 93 -9.52 -13.57 12.55
CA PRO A 93 -9.68 -14.22 11.26
C PRO A 93 -11.15 -14.60 11.05
N PHE A 94 -11.72 -14.13 9.95
CA PHE A 94 -13.04 -14.54 9.48
C PHE A 94 -12.91 -15.17 8.10
N SER A 95 -13.58 -16.31 7.89
CA SER A 95 -13.69 -16.92 6.58
C SER A 95 -14.61 -16.07 5.70
N PRO A 96 -14.25 -15.82 4.42
CA PRO A 96 -15.17 -15.21 3.49
C PRO A 96 -16.38 -16.13 3.25
N PRO A 97 -17.59 -15.58 3.04
CA PRO A 97 -18.74 -16.37 2.62
C PRO A 97 -18.51 -16.93 1.20
N ASP A 98 -19.23 -17.99 0.85
CA ASP A 98 -19.08 -18.70 -0.44
C ASP A 98 -19.38 -17.82 -1.66
N ASP A 99 -20.19 -16.79 -1.49
CA ASP A 99 -20.55 -15.84 -2.53
C ASP A 99 -19.64 -14.60 -2.59
N ALA A 100 -18.60 -14.52 -1.77
CA ALA A 100 -17.66 -13.41 -1.80
C ALA A 100 -16.86 -13.40 -3.11
N ILE A 101 -16.58 -12.19 -3.60
CA ILE A 101 -15.80 -11.94 -4.80
C ILE A 101 -14.33 -11.84 -4.39
N LYS A 102 -13.46 -12.66 -4.99
CA LYS A 102 -12.02 -12.58 -4.80
C LYS A 102 -11.41 -11.55 -5.76
N VAL A 103 -10.84 -10.49 -5.21
CA VAL A 103 -10.16 -9.42 -5.94
C VAL A 103 -8.66 -9.49 -5.69
N ILE A 104 -7.87 -9.39 -6.77
CA ILE A 104 -6.41 -9.26 -6.71
C ILE A 104 -5.99 -7.95 -7.36
N SER A 105 -5.10 -7.21 -6.70
CA SER A 105 -4.31 -6.16 -7.33
C SER A 105 -2.84 -6.54 -7.30
N TYR A 106 -2.14 -6.38 -8.42
CA TYR A 106 -0.75 -6.77 -8.54
C TYR A 106 0.01 -5.93 -9.57
N ASN A 107 0.97 -5.12 -9.11
CA ASN A 107 1.99 -4.57 -10.00
C ASN A 107 2.90 -5.72 -10.44
N VAL A 108 2.94 -6.01 -11.74
CA VAL A 108 3.63 -7.19 -12.25
C VAL A 108 5.06 -6.92 -12.72
N GLU A 109 5.58 -5.69 -12.61
CA GLU A 109 6.93 -5.30 -13.07
C GLU A 109 7.22 -5.84 -14.49
N SER A 110 6.35 -5.54 -15.45
CA SER A 110 6.43 -6.09 -16.81
C SER A 110 6.48 -7.64 -16.83
N PHE A 111 5.67 -8.27 -16.00
CA PHE A 111 5.65 -9.72 -15.74
C PHE A 111 6.99 -10.27 -15.22
N GLY A 112 7.65 -9.52 -14.33
CA GLY A 112 8.91 -9.88 -13.68
C GLY A 112 10.10 -9.84 -14.63
N ALA A 113 10.10 -8.90 -15.58
CA ALA A 113 11.14 -8.80 -16.61
C ALA A 113 12.55 -8.75 -15.99
N SER A 114 12.72 -8.02 -14.88
CA SER A 114 14.01 -7.93 -14.18
C SER A 114 14.44 -9.27 -13.56
N ALA A 115 13.52 -10.02 -12.95
CA ALA A 115 13.82 -11.31 -12.33
C ALA A 115 14.10 -12.40 -13.37
N LEU A 116 13.50 -12.30 -14.56
CA LEU A 116 13.59 -13.29 -15.63
C LEU A 116 14.72 -13.01 -16.64
N ALA A 117 15.29 -11.80 -16.67
CA ALA A 117 16.32 -11.41 -17.65
C ALA A 117 17.60 -12.27 -17.61
N GLY A 118 17.87 -12.96 -16.49
CA GLY A 118 18.99 -13.90 -16.34
C GLY A 118 18.56 -15.36 -16.08
N ASP A 119 17.27 -15.66 -16.20
CA ASP A 119 16.74 -16.99 -15.93
C ASP A 119 16.93 -17.89 -17.16
N THR A 120 17.79 -18.90 -17.02
CA THR A 120 18.04 -19.91 -18.07
C THR A 120 17.08 -21.09 -17.98
N THR A 121 16.18 -21.12 -16.99
CA THR A 121 15.11 -22.13 -16.96
C THR A 121 14.11 -21.81 -18.06
N HIS A 122 14.12 -22.62 -19.12
CA HIS A 122 13.13 -22.53 -20.19
C HIS A 122 11.76 -22.93 -19.64
N ARG A 123 11.03 -21.96 -19.10
CA ARG A 123 9.65 -22.15 -18.64
C ARG A 123 8.70 -21.88 -19.79
N ASP A 124 7.78 -22.81 -20.03
CA ASP A 124 6.73 -22.66 -21.04
C ASP A 124 5.72 -21.55 -20.67
N ILE A 125 5.54 -21.31 -19.37
CA ILE A 125 4.59 -20.33 -18.83
C ILE A 125 5.30 -19.42 -17.82
N ASN A 126 5.03 -18.12 -17.92
CA ASN A 126 5.53 -17.14 -16.97
C ASN A 126 4.95 -17.40 -15.55
N PRO A 127 5.75 -17.37 -14.47
CA PRO A 127 5.27 -17.69 -13.12
C PRO A 127 4.15 -16.81 -12.59
N ILE A 128 4.11 -15.53 -13.00
CA ILE A 128 3.02 -14.63 -12.64
C ILE A 128 1.73 -15.07 -13.33
N VAL A 129 1.81 -15.50 -14.59
CA VAL A 129 0.64 -16.01 -15.34
C VAL A 129 0.09 -17.28 -14.69
N GLU A 130 0.97 -18.18 -14.29
CA GLU A 130 0.61 -19.40 -13.55
C GLU A 130 -0.04 -19.06 -12.21
N TYR A 131 0.56 -18.18 -11.42
CA TYR A 131 -0.02 -17.69 -10.16
C TYR A 131 -1.42 -17.10 -10.36
N LEU A 132 -1.60 -16.23 -11.37
CA LEU A 132 -2.89 -15.59 -11.64
C LEU A 132 -3.95 -16.61 -12.11
N ARG A 133 -3.58 -17.62 -12.90
CA ARG A 133 -4.43 -18.75 -13.27
C ARG A 133 -4.89 -19.52 -12.04
N ASP A 134 -3.95 -19.92 -11.18
CA ASP A 134 -4.20 -20.79 -10.04
C ASP A 134 -4.79 -20.04 -8.83
N SER A 135 -4.81 -18.70 -8.90
CA SER A 135 -5.44 -17.86 -7.89
C SER A 135 -6.96 -18.01 -7.84
N HIS A 136 -7.61 -18.43 -8.93
CA HIS A 136 -9.08 -18.46 -9.05
C HIS A 136 -9.75 -17.15 -8.58
N ALA A 137 -9.14 -16.00 -8.88
CA ALA A 137 -9.74 -14.72 -8.60
C ALA A 137 -10.96 -14.47 -9.50
N ASP A 138 -11.88 -13.65 -9.03
CA ASP A 138 -13.00 -13.18 -9.84
C ASP A 138 -12.63 -11.94 -10.67
N ILE A 139 -11.81 -11.06 -10.07
CA ILE A 139 -11.35 -9.82 -10.68
C ILE A 139 -9.85 -9.66 -10.37
N ILE A 140 -9.05 -9.49 -11.42
CA ILE A 140 -7.62 -9.21 -11.34
C ILE A 140 -7.37 -7.84 -11.94
N CYS A 141 -6.68 -6.97 -11.19
CA CYS A 141 -6.22 -5.66 -11.62
C CYS A 141 -4.69 -5.63 -11.62
N LEU A 142 -4.08 -5.40 -12.78
CA LEU A 142 -2.63 -5.35 -12.93
C LEU A 142 -2.16 -3.93 -13.21
N GLN A 143 -0.98 -3.61 -12.68
CA GLN A 143 -0.19 -2.41 -12.97
C GLN A 143 1.15 -2.82 -13.61
N GLU A 144 1.79 -1.93 -14.36
CA GLU A 144 2.99 -2.23 -15.16
C GLU A 144 2.88 -3.51 -16.00
N ALA A 145 1.68 -3.80 -16.49
CA ALA A 145 1.51 -4.86 -17.47
C ALA A 145 2.16 -4.42 -18.80
N VAL A 146 2.42 -5.37 -19.69
CA VAL A 146 2.91 -5.05 -21.03
C VAL A 146 1.83 -5.34 -22.07
N PRO A 147 1.73 -4.54 -23.15
CA PRO A 147 0.86 -4.87 -24.25
C PRO A 147 1.27 -6.23 -24.84
N HIS A 148 0.30 -7.09 -25.13
CA HIS A 148 0.54 -8.31 -25.89
C HIS A 148 1.61 -9.25 -25.32
N SER A 149 1.64 -9.48 -24.00
CA SER A 149 2.26 -10.70 -23.49
C SER A 149 1.45 -11.89 -24.01
N THR A 150 1.75 -12.35 -25.22
CA THR A 150 1.00 -13.35 -25.99
C THR A 150 0.72 -14.60 -25.15
N ILE A 151 1.66 -14.98 -24.30
CA ILE A 151 1.53 -16.12 -23.37
C ILE A 151 0.52 -15.81 -22.25
N ALA A 152 0.62 -14.68 -21.55
CA ALA A 152 -0.32 -14.33 -20.47
C ALA A 152 -1.76 -14.22 -20.99
N ASP A 153 -1.92 -13.55 -22.13
CA ASP A 153 -3.21 -13.40 -22.80
C ASP A 153 -3.78 -14.76 -23.21
N SER A 154 -2.95 -15.65 -23.77
CA SER A 154 -3.40 -16.98 -24.22
C SER A 154 -3.91 -17.88 -23.08
N VAL A 155 -3.42 -17.67 -21.85
CA VAL A 155 -3.80 -18.43 -20.67
C VAL A 155 -4.97 -17.75 -19.97
N LEU A 156 -4.83 -16.47 -19.61
CA LEU A 156 -5.80 -15.77 -18.77
C LEU A 156 -7.10 -15.47 -19.53
N LYS A 157 -7.08 -15.17 -20.84
CA LYS A 157 -8.32 -14.93 -21.60
C LYS A 157 -9.19 -16.18 -21.77
N LYS A 158 -8.64 -17.38 -21.58
CA LYS A 158 -9.43 -18.63 -21.54
C LYS A 158 -10.20 -18.78 -20.24
N ILE A 159 -9.74 -18.13 -19.17
CA ILE A 159 -10.30 -18.20 -17.83
C ILE A 159 -11.23 -17.01 -17.58
N TYR A 160 -10.85 -15.82 -18.05
CA TYR A 160 -11.55 -14.56 -17.84
C TYR A 160 -12.19 -14.09 -19.16
N PRO A 161 -13.52 -14.20 -19.31
CA PRO A 161 -14.22 -13.82 -20.54
C PRO A 161 -14.20 -12.31 -20.81
N TYR A 162 -13.97 -11.48 -19.79
CA TYR A 162 -13.96 -10.02 -19.92
C TYR A 162 -12.59 -9.46 -19.55
N THR A 163 -11.94 -8.81 -20.51
CA THR A 163 -10.62 -8.21 -20.31
C THR A 163 -10.56 -6.78 -20.82
N SER A 164 -9.76 -5.94 -20.17
CA SER A 164 -9.51 -4.57 -20.62
C SER A 164 -8.05 -4.21 -20.40
N PHE A 165 -7.40 -3.72 -21.45
CA PHE A 165 -6.00 -3.27 -21.43
C PHE A 165 -5.98 -1.80 -21.79
N LYS A 166 -5.46 -0.97 -20.90
CA LYS A 166 -5.51 0.48 -21.03
C LYS A 166 -4.15 1.09 -20.76
N GLN A 167 -3.68 1.82 -21.74
CA GLN A 167 -2.51 2.68 -21.70
C GLN A 167 -2.95 4.09 -22.12
N ARG A 168 -2.18 5.11 -21.75
CA ARG A 168 -2.40 6.45 -22.29
C ARG A 168 -2.12 6.50 -23.79
N THR A 169 -2.93 7.27 -24.52
CA THR A 169 -2.82 7.40 -25.98
C THR A 169 -1.81 8.46 -26.43
N ASP A 170 -1.42 9.38 -25.54
CA ASP A 170 -0.61 10.56 -25.85
C ASP A 170 0.84 10.47 -25.35
N LYS A 171 1.09 9.73 -24.26
CA LYS A 171 2.43 9.44 -23.71
C LYS A 171 2.40 8.05 -23.10
N GLY A 172 3.08 7.09 -23.72
CA GLY A 172 3.02 5.68 -23.34
C GLY A 172 4.22 5.25 -22.49
N SER A 173 3.94 4.69 -21.32
CA SER A 173 4.85 3.72 -20.67
C SER A 173 4.10 2.80 -19.70
N ASP A 174 3.08 3.30 -19.01
CA ASP A 174 2.30 2.51 -18.05
C ASP A 174 1.04 1.90 -18.70
N LEU A 175 0.74 0.66 -18.32
CA LEU A 175 -0.43 -0.08 -18.80
C LEU A 175 -1.11 -0.79 -17.63
N LEU A 176 -2.41 -0.52 -17.53
CA LEU A 176 -3.31 -1.22 -16.61
C LEU A 176 -4.05 -2.32 -17.35
N ALA A 177 -4.10 -3.50 -16.75
CA ALA A 177 -4.92 -4.60 -17.24
C ALA A 177 -5.97 -4.99 -16.21
N VAL A 178 -7.16 -5.34 -16.68
CA VAL A 178 -8.22 -5.95 -15.89
C VAL A 178 -8.63 -7.26 -16.54
N TYR A 179 -8.66 -8.33 -15.75
CA TYR A 179 -9.27 -9.61 -16.10
C TYR A 179 -10.45 -9.85 -15.16
N SER A 180 -11.62 -10.16 -15.70
CA SER A 180 -12.84 -10.32 -14.92
C SER A 180 -13.69 -11.50 -15.38
N GLN A 181 -14.26 -12.20 -14.41
CA GLN A 181 -15.36 -13.16 -14.61
C GLN A 181 -16.68 -12.45 -14.95
N TYR A 182 -16.75 -11.14 -14.72
CA TYR A 182 -17.98 -10.34 -14.83
C TYR A 182 -17.92 -9.34 -16.00
N PRO A 183 -19.05 -9.05 -16.67
CA PRO A 183 -19.08 -8.11 -17.79
C PRO A 183 -18.54 -6.72 -17.44
N ILE A 184 -17.59 -6.24 -18.24
CA ILE A 184 -17.14 -4.84 -18.23
C ILE A 184 -18.03 -4.06 -19.21
N ARG A 185 -18.91 -3.20 -18.70
CA ARG A 185 -19.91 -2.46 -19.48
C ARG A 185 -19.39 -1.13 -20.02
N ARG A 186 -18.56 -0.45 -19.24
CA ARG A 186 -17.98 0.86 -19.58
C ARG A 186 -16.56 0.94 -19.06
N THR A 187 -15.70 1.68 -19.76
CA THR A 187 -14.34 1.98 -19.32
C THR A 187 -14.05 3.44 -19.62
N GLU A 188 -13.46 4.14 -18.66
CA GLU A 188 -13.15 5.57 -18.75
C GLU A 188 -11.81 5.87 -18.07
N GLN A 189 -11.01 6.74 -18.67
CA GLN A 189 -9.79 7.23 -18.05
C GLN A 189 -10.14 8.32 -17.03
N ILE A 190 -9.54 8.26 -15.84
CA ILE A 190 -9.63 9.36 -14.87
C ILE A 190 -8.55 10.39 -15.24
N ASN A 191 -8.97 11.59 -15.61
CA ASN A 191 -8.07 12.62 -16.13
C ASN A 191 -7.37 13.40 -15.02
N TYR A 192 -6.04 13.41 -15.06
CA TYR A 192 -5.15 14.27 -14.27
C TYR A 192 -3.82 14.44 -15.01
N SER A 193 -3.04 15.46 -14.64
CA SER A 193 -1.69 15.65 -15.19
C SER A 193 -0.75 14.57 -14.66
N SER A 194 -0.04 13.90 -15.57
CA SER A 194 0.93 12.85 -15.27
C SER A 194 1.90 12.70 -16.43
N GLU A 195 3.13 12.28 -16.16
CA GLU A 195 4.09 11.92 -17.22
C GLU A 195 3.86 10.49 -17.70
N HIS A 196 3.62 9.56 -16.77
CA HIS A 196 3.60 8.12 -17.03
C HIS A 196 2.37 7.42 -16.43
N ASN A 197 2.08 7.71 -15.16
CA ASN A 197 1.08 7.04 -14.33
C ASN A 197 -0.36 7.31 -14.76
N ILE A 198 -1.23 6.29 -14.65
CA ILE A 198 -2.61 6.32 -15.12
C ILE A 198 -3.59 5.68 -14.13
N SER A 199 -4.86 6.08 -14.23
CA SER A 199 -5.97 5.47 -13.48
C SER A 199 -7.16 5.31 -14.42
N PHE A 200 -7.81 4.15 -14.36
CA PHE A 200 -8.99 3.84 -15.16
C PHE A 200 -10.13 3.37 -14.28
N ALA A 201 -11.32 3.85 -14.62
CA ALA A 201 -12.58 3.42 -14.05
C ALA A 201 -13.31 2.46 -15.00
N TYR A 202 -13.92 1.44 -14.42
CA TYR A 202 -14.64 0.39 -15.12
C TYR A 202 -15.99 0.21 -14.46
N GLU A 203 -17.07 0.20 -15.23
CA GLU A 203 -18.39 -0.19 -14.73
C GLU A 203 -18.59 -1.68 -15.03
N LEU A 204 -18.65 -2.49 -13.97
CA LEU A 204 -18.85 -3.93 -14.04
C LEU A 204 -20.29 -4.28 -13.64
N ASP A 205 -20.78 -5.38 -14.19
CA ASP A 205 -22.02 -6.04 -13.79
C ASP A 205 -21.67 -7.31 -13.01
N VAL A 206 -21.54 -7.18 -11.68
CA VAL A 206 -21.10 -8.27 -10.81
C VAL A 206 -22.32 -8.90 -10.16
N LYS A 207 -22.66 -10.12 -10.59
CA LYS A 207 -23.84 -10.87 -10.10
C LYS A 207 -25.14 -10.03 -10.16
N GLY A 208 -25.33 -9.25 -11.23
CA GLY A 208 -26.49 -8.38 -11.44
C GLY A 208 -26.41 -7.01 -10.76
N ARG A 209 -25.30 -6.70 -10.08
CA ARG A 209 -25.07 -5.42 -9.38
C ARG A 209 -24.07 -4.57 -10.13
N LYS A 210 -24.34 -3.25 -10.20
CA LYS A 210 -23.40 -2.30 -10.81
C LYS A 210 -22.26 -2.00 -9.85
N VAL A 211 -21.03 -2.25 -10.29
CA VAL A 211 -19.81 -1.98 -9.52
C VAL A 211 -18.92 -1.01 -10.30
N LEU A 212 -18.50 0.07 -9.65
CA LEU A 212 -17.45 0.96 -10.13
C LEU A 212 -16.10 0.43 -9.62
N LEU A 213 -15.36 -0.23 -10.50
CA LEU A 213 -13.98 -0.64 -10.26
C LEU A 213 -13.04 0.49 -10.70
N VAL A 214 -12.10 0.88 -9.85
CA VAL A 214 -11.02 1.81 -10.20
C VAL A 214 -9.69 1.09 -10.01
N ASN A 215 -8.91 0.99 -11.09
CA ASN A 215 -7.54 0.50 -11.06
C ASN A 215 -6.58 1.68 -11.20
N ASN A 216 -5.68 1.85 -10.24
CA ASN A 216 -4.75 2.96 -10.16
C ASN A 216 -3.31 2.46 -10.26
N HIS A 217 -2.47 3.22 -10.94
CA HIS A 217 -1.03 3.20 -10.71
C HIS A 217 -0.59 4.65 -10.57
N LEU A 218 -0.43 5.12 -9.33
CA LEU A 218 -0.15 6.52 -9.01
C LEU A 218 1.37 6.81 -9.06
N GLU A 219 1.71 8.09 -9.16
CA GLU A 219 3.07 8.58 -9.36
C GLU A 219 4.09 7.93 -8.43
N SER A 220 5.14 7.33 -9.01
CA SER A 220 6.17 6.65 -8.24
C SER A 220 7.05 7.62 -7.45
N ASN A 221 7.81 7.10 -6.48
CA ASN A 221 8.81 7.88 -5.76
C ASN A 221 10.05 8.26 -6.61
N ARG A 222 10.09 7.84 -7.89
CA ARG A 222 11.19 8.11 -8.85
C ARG A 222 12.57 7.76 -8.31
N LEU A 223 12.66 6.73 -7.47
CA LEU A 223 13.92 6.24 -6.93
C LEU A 223 14.64 5.42 -8.01
N VAL A 224 15.78 5.93 -8.48
CA VAL A 224 16.67 5.23 -9.41
C VAL A 224 17.57 4.25 -8.67
N GLY A 225 18.29 3.39 -9.40
CA GLY A 225 19.18 2.36 -8.81
C GLY A 225 20.13 2.92 -7.75
N GLU A 226 20.78 4.05 -8.05
CA GLU A 226 21.68 4.75 -7.12
C GLU A 226 21.00 5.18 -5.81
N ASP A 227 19.78 5.72 -5.88
CA ASP A 227 19.02 6.11 -4.67
C ASP A 227 18.70 4.87 -3.81
N ARG A 228 18.34 3.76 -4.46
CA ARG A 228 18.02 2.49 -3.80
C ARG A 228 19.26 1.88 -3.14
N ASP A 229 20.42 2.00 -3.78
CA ASP A 229 21.70 1.54 -3.24
C ASP A 229 22.18 2.41 -2.07
N GLN A 230 22.00 3.73 -2.16
CA GLN A 230 22.22 4.65 -1.03
C GLN A 230 21.38 4.23 0.17
N PHE A 231 20.07 4.00 -0.02
CA PHE A 231 19.19 3.51 1.05
C PHE A 231 19.67 2.17 1.63
N ASN A 232 20.00 1.21 0.77
CA ASN A 232 20.48 -0.12 1.16
C ASN A 232 21.77 -0.05 1.99
N ASN A 233 22.71 0.82 1.61
CA ASN A 233 23.96 1.03 2.32
C ASN A 233 23.75 1.68 3.70
N MET A 234 22.82 2.63 3.81
CA MET A 234 22.44 3.22 5.09
C MET A 234 21.85 2.18 6.04
N ILE A 235 20.91 1.35 5.57
CA ILE A 235 20.29 0.29 6.40
C ILE A 235 21.31 -0.75 6.85
N LYS A 236 22.33 -1.03 6.03
CA LYS A 236 23.42 -1.98 6.37
C LYS A 236 24.52 -1.37 7.24
N GLY A 237 24.42 -0.09 7.61
CA GLY A 237 25.45 0.60 8.38
C GLY A 237 26.78 0.77 7.63
N ARG A 238 26.74 0.82 6.29
CA ARG A 238 27.92 0.94 5.42
C ARG A 238 28.21 2.38 4.97
N THR A 239 27.44 3.35 5.46
CA THR A 239 27.55 4.77 5.10
C THR A 239 28.09 5.57 6.29
N ASP A 240 29.10 6.41 6.04
CA ASP A 240 29.63 7.32 7.06
C ASP A 240 28.58 8.33 7.56
N TYR A 241 28.66 8.72 8.84
CA TYR A 241 27.66 9.58 9.48
C TYR A 241 27.37 10.90 8.73
N LYS A 242 28.40 11.55 8.16
CA LYS A 242 28.21 12.78 7.37
C LYS A 242 27.40 12.51 6.09
N ASN A 243 27.68 11.40 5.42
CA ASN A 243 27.02 11.01 4.18
C ASN A 243 25.57 10.55 4.43
N VAL A 244 25.30 9.88 5.56
CA VAL A 244 23.92 9.47 5.95
C VAL A 244 22.97 10.67 5.98
N LYS A 245 23.43 11.82 6.48
CA LYS A 245 22.58 13.01 6.60
C LYS A 245 22.19 13.57 5.24
N ASP A 246 23.13 13.60 4.30
CA ASP A 246 22.91 14.18 2.98
C ASP A 246 22.14 13.20 2.08
N ASP A 247 22.44 11.90 2.13
CA ASP A 247 21.67 10.85 1.46
C ASP A 247 20.21 10.84 1.95
N SER A 248 19.98 10.95 3.26
CA SER A 248 18.62 11.01 3.83
C SER A 248 17.85 12.24 3.34
N ARG A 249 18.50 13.40 3.23
CA ARG A 249 17.87 14.62 2.71
C ARG A 249 17.52 14.51 1.24
N HIS A 250 18.42 13.94 0.45
CA HIS A 250 18.19 13.69 -0.98
C HIS A 250 16.98 12.79 -1.19
N LEU A 251 16.93 11.63 -0.52
CA LEU A 251 15.77 10.72 -0.57
C LEU A 251 14.49 11.40 -0.11
N LEU A 252 14.53 12.13 1.02
CA LEU A 252 13.37 12.86 1.53
C LEU A 252 12.85 13.89 0.53
N SER A 253 13.75 14.61 -0.16
CA SER A 253 13.37 15.60 -1.17
C SER A 253 12.68 14.98 -2.38
N LYS A 254 13.16 13.81 -2.85
CA LYS A 254 12.52 13.05 -3.93
C LYS A 254 11.14 12.55 -3.53
N LEU A 255 11.02 11.94 -2.35
CA LEU A 255 9.74 11.48 -1.80
C LEU A 255 8.73 12.63 -1.66
N ALA A 256 9.18 13.77 -1.15
CA ALA A 256 8.37 14.98 -1.00
C ALA A 256 7.90 15.56 -2.35
N ALA A 257 8.78 15.56 -3.36
CA ALA A 257 8.43 16.01 -4.70
C ALA A 257 7.41 15.06 -5.36
N ALA A 258 7.61 13.75 -5.26
CA ALA A 258 6.68 12.74 -5.77
C ALA A 258 5.31 12.83 -5.08
N GLY A 259 5.28 12.97 -3.75
CA GLY A 259 4.04 13.13 -2.98
C GLY A 259 3.21 14.35 -3.42
N LYS A 260 3.86 15.45 -3.81
CA LYS A 260 3.19 16.64 -4.33
C LYS A 260 2.49 16.39 -5.67
N ILE A 261 3.10 15.61 -6.55
CA ILE A 261 2.48 15.20 -7.83
C ILE A 261 1.33 14.22 -7.55
N ARG A 262 1.56 13.19 -6.73
CA ARG A 262 0.54 12.20 -6.34
C ARG A 262 -0.70 12.85 -5.75
N ALA A 263 -0.57 13.87 -4.90
CA ALA A 263 -1.71 14.53 -4.26
C ALA A 263 -2.77 14.99 -5.28
N ALA A 264 -2.35 15.55 -6.41
CA ALA A 264 -3.28 15.98 -7.47
C ALA A 264 -3.99 14.80 -8.15
N GLN A 265 -3.29 13.67 -8.32
CA GLN A 265 -3.84 12.44 -8.90
C GLN A 265 -4.87 11.82 -7.95
N VAL A 266 -4.51 11.67 -6.68
CA VAL A 266 -5.40 11.19 -5.61
C VAL A 266 -6.68 12.00 -5.57
N ASP A 267 -6.56 13.33 -5.51
CA ASP A 267 -7.72 14.20 -5.44
C ASP A 267 -8.60 14.10 -6.70
N ALA A 268 -8.02 13.85 -7.88
CA ALA A 268 -8.77 13.59 -9.09
C ALA A 268 -9.54 12.25 -9.04
N VAL A 269 -8.89 11.17 -8.59
CA VAL A 269 -9.54 9.86 -8.43
C VAL A 269 -10.64 9.91 -7.38
N VAL A 270 -10.38 10.52 -6.23
CA VAL A 270 -11.36 10.68 -5.14
C VAL A 270 -12.58 11.50 -5.61
N ARG A 271 -12.36 12.60 -6.34
CA ARG A 271 -13.46 13.37 -6.95
C ARG A 271 -14.23 12.53 -7.97
N TYR A 272 -13.53 11.78 -8.83
CA TYR A 272 -14.16 10.93 -9.82
C TYR A 272 -15.08 9.89 -9.17
N ILE A 273 -14.58 9.16 -8.17
CA ILE A 273 -15.37 8.18 -7.41
C ILE A 273 -16.61 8.84 -6.80
N SER A 274 -16.44 10.00 -6.16
CA SER A 274 -17.54 10.72 -5.51
C SER A 274 -18.63 11.13 -6.52
N SER A 275 -18.24 11.60 -7.71
CA SER A 275 -19.18 12.05 -8.74
C SER A 275 -19.82 10.91 -9.55
N HIS A 276 -19.17 9.75 -9.67
CA HIS A 276 -19.59 8.66 -10.57
C HIS A 276 -20.11 7.41 -9.86
N ARG A 277 -20.03 7.35 -8.52
CA ARG A 277 -20.57 6.25 -7.72
C ARG A 277 -22.04 6.02 -8.06
N GLY A 278 -22.90 7.04 -8.01
CA GLY A 278 -24.28 6.98 -8.53
C GLY A 278 -25.06 5.70 -8.18
N GLY A 279 -25.03 5.27 -6.91
CA GLY A 279 -25.69 4.05 -6.42
C GLY A 279 -24.95 2.73 -6.70
N LYS A 280 -23.77 2.76 -7.32
CA LYS A 280 -22.89 1.61 -7.55
C LYS A 280 -22.09 1.31 -6.27
N SER A 281 -21.77 0.03 -6.07
CA SER A 281 -20.69 -0.35 -5.15
C SER A 281 -19.35 0.09 -5.75
N VAL A 282 -18.36 0.41 -4.93
CA VAL A 282 -17.03 0.86 -5.38
C VAL A 282 -15.99 -0.16 -4.93
N ILE A 283 -15.09 -0.52 -5.84
CA ILE A 283 -13.85 -1.25 -5.55
C ILE A 283 -12.71 -0.39 -6.12
N CYS A 284 -11.83 0.12 -5.29
CA CYS A 284 -10.70 0.98 -5.70
C CYS A 284 -9.40 0.30 -5.31
N VAL A 285 -8.58 -0.05 -6.28
CA VAL A 285 -7.37 -0.86 -6.08
C VAL A 285 -6.19 -0.28 -6.84
N GLY A 286 -5.00 -0.81 -6.56
CA GLY A 286 -3.82 -0.51 -7.35
C GLY A 286 -2.55 -0.36 -6.53
N ASP A 287 -1.52 0.11 -7.22
CA ASP A 287 -0.30 0.62 -6.63
C ASP A 287 -0.45 2.14 -6.43
N PHE A 288 -0.54 2.55 -5.17
CA PHE A 288 -0.72 3.95 -4.78
C PHE A 288 0.62 4.65 -4.57
N ASN A 289 1.74 3.91 -4.59
CA ASN A 289 3.10 4.40 -4.34
C ASN A 289 3.30 5.14 -2.99
N GLU A 290 2.34 5.02 -2.06
CA GLU A 290 2.37 5.62 -0.73
C GLU A 290 2.05 4.63 0.38
N GLN A 291 2.75 4.80 1.49
CA GLN A 291 2.61 3.98 2.70
C GLN A 291 1.32 4.30 3.49
N PRO A 292 0.91 3.47 4.46
CA PRO A 292 -0.41 3.60 5.11
C PRO A 292 -0.68 4.91 5.87
N ILE A 293 0.36 5.59 6.38
CA ILE A 293 0.29 6.86 7.12
C ILE A 293 0.54 8.04 6.17
N SER A 294 -0.20 8.12 5.07
CA SER A 294 0.06 9.08 4.00
C SER A 294 -1.17 9.90 3.63
N TYR A 295 -0.95 11.01 2.92
CA TYR A 295 -2.03 11.81 2.38
C TYR A 295 -2.88 10.99 1.42
N SER A 296 -2.28 10.24 0.48
CA SER A 296 -3.05 9.43 -0.47
C SER A 296 -3.99 8.48 0.26
N HIS A 297 -3.45 7.73 1.21
CA HIS A 297 -4.21 6.74 1.98
C HIS A 297 -5.40 7.37 2.70
N ILE A 298 -5.18 8.45 3.45
CA ILE A 298 -6.25 9.13 4.21
C ILE A 298 -7.36 9.63 3.28
N ARG A 299 -7.03 10.20 2.13
CA ARG A 299 -8.05 10.74 1.20
C ARG A 299 -9.00 9.67 0.66
N PHE A 300 -8.50 8.45 0.46
CA PHE A 300 -9.33 7.29 0.11
C PHE A 300 -10.08 6.75 1.34
N ALA A 301 -9.40 6.58 2.48
CA ALA A 301 -9.97 6.06 3.71
C ALA A 301 -11.09 6.94 4.30
N ASP A 302 -11.09 8.24 4.02
CA ASP A 302 -12.16 9.18 4.39
C ASP A 302 -13.51 8.88 3.70
N ARG A 303 -13.49 8.11 2.59
CA ARG A 303 -14.66 7.88 1.73
C ARG A 303 -14.96 6.41 1.48
N LEU A 304 -13.97 5.55 1.66
CA LEU A 304 -14.03 4.12 1.40
C LEU A 304 -13.44 3.36 2.58
N THR A 305 -13.88 2.12 2.75
CA THR A 305 -13.32 1.19 3.71
C THR A 305 -11.99 0.66 3.18
N ASP A 306 -10.90 0.89 3.91
CA ASP A 306 -9.63 0.19 3.67
C ASP A 306 -9.79 -1.30 4.02
N CYS A 307 -9.69 -2.16 2.99
CA CYS A 307 -9.91 -3.59 3.14
C CYS A 307 -8.80 -4.27 3.96
N TYR A 308 -7.57 -3.78 3.86
CA TYR A 308 -6.43 -4.31 4.61
C TYR A 308 -6.55 -3.96 6.10
N VAL A 309 -6.89 -2.71 6.42
CA VAL A 309 -7.11 -2.30 7.81
C VAL A 309 -8.33 -3.00 8.43
N ALA A 310 -9.38 -3.22 7.64
CA ALA A 310 -10.61 -3.85 8.12
C ALA A 310 -10.48 -5.37 8.35
N SER A 311 -9.66 -6.08 7.56
CA SER A 311 -9.64 -7.56 7.58
C SER A 311 -8.26 -8.22 7.54
N GLY A 312 -7.19 -7.44 7.35
CA GLY A 312 -5.81 -7.90 7.32
C GLY A 312 -5.11 -7.83 8.68
N ASN A 313 -3.86 -8.27 8.72
CA ASN A 313 -3.06 -8.31 9.94
C ASN A 313 -1.59 -7.96 9.67
N GLY A 314 -1.00 -7.17 10.56
CA GLY A 314 0.42 -6.80 10.49
C GLY A 314 0.72 -5.67 9.48
N PRO A 315 2.00 -5.45 9.12
CA PRO A 315 2.39 -4.27 8.35
C PRO A 315 2.11 -4.43 6.85
N GLY A 316 1.91 -5.66 6.37
CA GLY A 316 1.50 -5.92 4.99
C GLY A 316 2.45 -5.40 3.91
N TRP A 317 3.77 -5.55 4.07
CA TRP A 317 4.71 -5.06 3.07
C TRP A 317 4.46 -5.70 1.71
N SER A 318 4.00 -4.91 0.75
CA SER A 318 3.70 -5.33 -0.62
C SER A 318 4.90 -5.10 -1.53
N TYR A 319 5.70 -4.07 -1.29
CA TYR A 319 6.96 -3.81 -2.01
C TYR A 319 8.17 -4.31 -1.21
N ASN A 320 9.15 -4.90 -1.91
CA ASN A 320 10.29 -5.56 -1.25
C ASN A 320 11.68 -5.31 -1.88
N LYS A 321 11.81 -4.35 -2.80
CA LYS A 321 13.10 -4.08 -3.49
C LYS A 321 14.10 -3.37 -2.58
N SER A 322 15.38 -3.77 -2.65
CA SER A 322 16.51 -3.10 -1.97
C SER A 322 16.31 -2.88 -0.46
N HIS A 323 15.68 -3.82 0.24
CA HIS A 323 15.32 -3.74 1.67
C HIS A 323 14.34 -2.61 2.03
N MET A 324 13.68 -2.01 1.03
CA MET A 324 12.54 -1.13 1.26
C MET A 324 11.29 -1.99 1.44
N TYR A 325 10.85 -2.13 2.68
CA TYR A 325 9.66 -2.89 3.03
C TYR A 325 8.51 -1.94 3.38
N VAL A 326 7.62 -1.70 2.42
CA VAL A 326 6.48 -0.78 2.56
C VAL A 326 5.22 -1.40 1.97
N ARG A 327 4.05 -1.03 2.51
CA ARG A 327 2.74 -1.36 1.93
C ARG A 327 2.29 -0.20 1.07
N ILE A 328 2.34 -0.36 -0.25
CA ILE A 328 1.96 0.67 -1.22
C ILE A 328 0.82 0.23 -2.14
N ASP A 329 0.55 -1.07 -2.18
CA ASP A 329 -0.60 -1.65 -2.87
C ASP A 329 -1.79 -1.72 -1.90
N ASN A 330 -2.95 -1.23 -2.35
CA ASN A 330 -4.14 -1.14 -1.49
C ASN A 330 -5.40 -1.61 -2.23
N ILE A 331 -6.40 -2.06 -1.45
CA ILE A 331 -7.77 -2.34 -1.88
C ILE A 331 -8.70 -1.58 -0.94
N PHE A 332 -9.55 -0.74 -1.51
CA PHE A 332 -10.63 -0.02 -0.81
C PHE A 332 -11.98 -0.43 -1.38
N CYS A 333 -13.01 -0.46 -0.55
CA CYS A 333 -14.37 -0.74 -0.98
C CYS A 333 -15.40 0.24 -0.39
N SER A 334 -16.55 0.40 -1.04
CA SER A 334 -17.66 1.18 -0.48
C SER A 334 -18.29 0.50 0.74
N ASP A 335 -19.08 1.27 1.49
CA ASP A 335 -19.71 0.87 2.75
C ASP A 335 -20.73 -0.27 2.63
N ASP A 336 -21.26 -0.55 1.44
CA ASP A 336 -22.16 -1.68 1.16
C ASP A 336 -21.43 -3.01 0.93
N LEU A 337 -20.09 -2.98 0.85
CA LEU A 337 -19.23 -4.17 0.79
C LEU A 337 -18.54 -4.40 2.14
N HIS A 338 -18.40 -5.67 2.51
CA HIS A 338 -17.63 -6.11 3.66
C HIS A 338 -16.37 -6.85 3.19
N PRO A 339 -15.17 -6.39 3.58
CA PRO A 339 -13.92 -7.06 3.23
C PRO A 339 -13.59 -8.21 4.18
N TYR A 340 -13.09 -9.30 3.61
CA TYR A 340 -12.65 -10.51 4.30
C TYR A 340 -11.24 -10.88 3.85
N ARG A 341 -10.43 -11.33 4.82
CA ARG A 341 -9.11 -11.95 4.61
C ARG A 341 -8.22 -11.15 3.63
N CYS A 342 -8.19 -9.82 3.76
CA CYS A 342 -7.28 -9.02 2.97
C CYS A 342 -5.82 -9.28 3.41
N HIS A 343 -4.96 -9.69 2.48
CA HIS A 343 -3.57 -10.00 2.81
C HIS A 343 -2.65 -9.78 1.61
N ILE A 344 -1.36 -9.71 1.90
CA ILE A 344 -0.30 -9.74 0.89
C ILE A 344 0.12 -11.19 0.70
N ASP A 345 -0.04 -11.72 -0.52
CA ASP A 345 0.35 -13.08 -0.84
C ASP A 345 1.84 -13.11 -1.25
N ARG A 346 2.66 -13.77 -0.42
CA ARG A 346 4.12 -13.87 -0.58
C ARG A 346 4.57 -15.18 -1.22
N SER A 347 3.63 -16.00 -1.71
CA SER A 347 3.93 -17.25 -2.41
C SER A 347 4.62 -17.01 -3.75
N ILE A 348 4.31 -15.89 -4.42
CA ILE A 348 4.95 -15.42 -5.64
C ILE A 348 5.96 -14.32 -5.34
N ARG A 349 7.14 -14.35 -5.99
CA ARG A 349 8.24 -13.37 -5.78
C ARG A 349 8.88 -12.90 -7.09
N THR A 350 8.18 -13.08 -8.20
CA THR A 350 8.71 -12.81 -9.54
C THR A 350 8.73 -11.33 -9.90
N SER A 351 7.84 -10.53 -9.29
CA SER A 351 7.91 -9.07 -9.29
C SER A 351 8.53 -8.56 -7.98
N ASP A 352 9.06 -7.34 -8.01
CA ASP A 352 9.42 -6.58 -6.83
C ASP A 352 8.24 -6.16 -5.93
N HIS A 353 7.01 -6.35 -6.40
CA HIS A 353 5.78 -6.31 -5.62
C HIS A 353 5.25 -7.70 -5.29
N TYR A 354 4.48 -7.77 -4.22
CA TYR A 354 3.64 -8.89 -3.85
C TYR A 354 2.17 -8.53 -4.10
N PRO A 355 1.36 -9.43 -4.66
CA PRO A 355 -0.07 -9.19 -4.87
C PRO A 355 -0.80 -8.97 -3.54
N ILE A 356 -1.71 -7.99 -3.54
CA ILE A 356 -2.72 -7.84 -2.49
C ILE A 356 -4.00 -8.55 -2.91
N VAL A 357 -4.53 -9.38 -2.02
CA VAL A 357 -5.69 -10.24 -2.26
C VAL A 357 -6.75 -9.93 -1.21
N CYS A 358 -8.01 -9.78 -1.61
CA CYS A 358 -9.13 -9.58 -0.70
C CYS A 358 -10.40 -10.26 -1.21
N TRP A 359 -11.27 -10.70 -0.30
CA TRP A 359 -12.61 -11.17 -0.61
C TRP A 359 -13.62 -10.11 -0.20
N LEU A 360 -14.58 -9.81 -1.06
CA LEU A 360 -15.61 -8.80 -0.81
C LEU A 360 -16.99 -9.44 -0.93
N SER A 361 -17.85 -9.27 0.07
CA SER A 361 -19.27 -9.64 -0.03
C SER A 361 -20.16 -8.45 0.27
N TRP A 362 -21.36 -8.42 -0.31
CA TRP A 362 -22.34 -7.39 0.02
C TRP A 362 -22.92 -7.66 1.42
N LYS A 363 -23.16 -6.58 2.16
CA LYS A 363 -23.75 -6.63 3.50
C LYS A 363 -25.23 -6.99 3.50
#